data_AF-A0A949PJI9-F1
#
_entry.id   AF-A0A949PJI9-F1
#
_cell.length_a   1.000
_cell.length_b   1.000
_cell.length_c   1.000
_cell.angle_alpha   90.00
_cell.angle_beta   90.00
_cell.angle_gamma   90.00
#
_symmetry.space_group_name_H-M   'P 1'
#
loop_
_entity.id
_entity.type
_entity.pdbx_description
1 polymer ?
#
loop_
_entity_poly.entity_id
_entity_poly.type
_entity_poly.pdbx_seq_one_letter_code
_entity_poly.pdbx_strand_id
1 'polypeptide(L)'
;MPEYIEQIALFAIAVIANWFSALAGGGAGLIQLPILIFMGLPFPLALATHKIATVALGVGATARHLREGHLDKLILLLIFLAGVPG
;
A
#
# COMPACT_ATOMS: atom_id res chain seq x y z
N MET A 1 24.83 3.74 -13.83
CA MET A 1 25.06 4.71 -12.75
C MET A 1 23.80 5.55 -12.43
N PRO A 2 23.08 6.17 -13.40
CA PRO A 2 21.85 6.92 -13.10
C PRO A 2 20.68 6.03 -12.63
N GLU A 3 20.56 4.82 -13.16
CA GLU A 3 19.47 3.87 -12.84
C GLU A 3 19.29 3.58 -11.34
N TYR A 4 20.40 3.37 -10.61
CA TYR A 4 20.35 3.05 -9.18
C TYR A 4 19.88 4.25 -8.33
N ILE A 5 20.22 5.46 -8.77
CA ILE A 5 19.78 6.69 -8.09
C ILE A 5 18.27 6.86 -8.27
N GLU A 6 17.76 6.60 -9.49
CA GLU A 6 16.32 6.62 -9.76
C GLU A 6 15.57 5.57 -8.94
N GLN A 7 16.08 4.35 -8.84
CA GLN A 7 15.47 3.30 -8.00
C GLN A 7 15.42 3.67 -6.52
N ILE A 8 16.49 4.24 -5.98
CA ILE A 8 16.53 4.70 -4.59
C ILE A 8 15.55 5.86 -4.37
N ALA A 9 15.48 6.81 -5.31
CA ALA A 9 14.53 7.93 -5.25
C ALA A 9 13.08 7.43 -5.31
N LEU A 10 12.77 6.52 -6.25
CA LEU A 10 11.47 5.86 -6.37
C LEU A 10 11.09 5.13 -5.08
N PHE A 11 12.03 4.41 -4.48
CA PHE A 11 11.80 3.73 -3.21
C PHE A 11 11.46 4.71 -2.08
N ALA A 12 12.28 5.76 -1.89
CA ALA A 12 12.06 6.75 -0.84
C ALA A 12 10.72 7.47 -1.01
N ILE A 13 10.40 7.89 -2.23
CA ILE A 13 9.15 8.57 -2.55
C ILE A 13 7.95 7.63 -2.34
N ALA A 14 8.04 6.37 -2.77
CA ALA A 14 6.99 5.38 -2.56
C ALA A 14 6.73 5.11 -1.07
N VAL A 15 7.77 5.05 -0.23
CA VAL A 15 7.63 4.89 1.22
C VAL A 15 6.90 6.08 1.84
N ILE A 16 7.33 7.31 1.52
CA ILE A 16 6.72 8.53 2.05
C ILE A 16 5.26 8.64 1.59
N ALA A 17 4.99 8.40 0.31
CA ALA A 17 3.65 8.41 -0.26
C ALA A 17 2.72 7.42 0.47
N ASN A 18 3.18 6.18 0.69
CA ASN A 18 2.40 5.18 1.41
C ASN A 18 2.13 5.54 2.85
N TRP A 19 3.09 6.19 3.52
CA TRP A 19 2.90 6.65 4.89
C TRP A 19 1.74 7.66 4.97
N PHE A 20 1.76 8.69 4.12
CA PHE A 20 0.67 9.67 4.07
C PHE A 20 -0.67 9.05 3.65
N SER A 21 -0.62 8.11 2.70
CA SER A 21 -1.82 7.44 2.19
C SER A 21 -2.50 6.58 3.28
N ALA A 22 -1.70 5.94 4.14
CA ALA A 22 -2.19 5.23 5.32
C ALA A 22 -2.77 6.18 6.40
N LEU A 23 -2.17 7.36 6.61
CA LEU A 23 -2.68 8.38 7.53
C LEU A 23 -4.02 8.97 7.06
N ALA A 24 -4.20 9.16 5.75
CA ALA A 24 -5.44 9.64 5.15
C ALA A 24 -6.58 8.61 5.15
N GLY A 25 -6.33 7.38 5.62
CA GLY A 25 -7.33 6.30 5.66
C GLY A 25 -7.60 5.62 4.32
N GLY A 26 -6.90 5.99 3.23
CA GLY A 26 -7.12 5.46 1.89
C GLY A 26 -6.24 4.28 1.46
N GLY A 27 -5.47 3.69 2.36
CA GLY A 27 -4.50 2.63 2.02
C GLY A 27 -3.41 3.15 1.06
N ALA A 28 -2.80 2.32 0.21
CA ALA A 28 -1.79 2.78 -0.75
C ALA A 28 -2.36 3.51 -1.99
N GLY A 29 -3.69 3.54 -2.17
CA GLY A 29 -4.33 3.97 -3.42
C GLY A 29 -4.41 5.47 -3.65
N LEU A 30 -4.63 6.24 -2.58
CA LEU A 30 -4.92 7.67 -2.70
C LEU A 30 -3.71 8.49 -3.17
N ILE A 31 -2.54 8.26 -2.59
CA ILE A 31 -1.37 9.13 -2.80
C ILE A 31 -0.28 8.44 -3.62
N GLN A 32 -0.07 7.13 -3.45
CA GLN A 32 1.06 6.45 -4.10
C GLN A 32 0.87 6.30 -5.61
N LEU A 33 -0.32 5.89 -6.07
CA LEU A 33 -0.55 5.67 -7.50
C LEU A 33 -0.39 6.95 -8.33
N PRO A 34 -0.98 8.11 -7.95
CA PRO A 34 -0.75 9.38 -8.66
C PRO A 34 0.73 9.77 -8.69
N ILE A 35 1.46 9.58 -7.59
CA ILE A 35 2.89 9.91 -7.51
C ILE A 35 3.71 9.05 -8.47
N LEU A 36 3.47 7.73 -8.53
CA LEU A 36 4.19 6.85 -9.47
C LEU A 36 3.95 7.26 -10.93
N ILE A 37 2.71 7.64 -11.27
CA ILE A 37 2.37 8.15 -12.61
C ILE A 37 3.07 9.49 -12.88
N PHE A 38 3.08 10.42 -11.91
CA PHE A 38 3.77 11.72 -12.05
C PHE A 38 5.29 11.59 -12.11
N MET A 39 5.85 10.54 -11.53
CA MET A 39 7.27 10.18 -11.69
C MET A 39 7.59 9.57 -13.06
N GLY A 40 6.60 9.43 -13.95
CA GLY A 40 6.78 8.99 -15.33
C GLY A 40 6.71 7.48 -15.53
N LEU A 41 6.27 6.70 -14.52
CA LEU A 41 6.10 5.26 -14.71
C LEU A 41 4.92 4.98 -15.65
N PRO A 42 5.06 4.02 -16.59
CA PRO A 42 3.93 3.54 -17.38
C PRO A 42 2.81 3.04 -16.47
N PHE A 43 1.55 3.31 -16.84
CA PHE A 43 0.39 2.92 -16.05
C PHE A 43 0.38 1.44 -15.60
N PRO A 44 0.73 0.44 -16.44
CA PRO A 44 0.80 -0.95 -16.00
C PRO A 44 1.83 -1.20 -14.91
N LEU A 45 2.99 -0.54 -15.00
CA LEU A 45 4.07 -0.67 -14.02
C LEU A 45 3.70 0.03 -12.71
N ALA A 46 3.14 1.24 -12.80
CA ALA A 46 2.64 1.98 -11.65
C ALA A 46 1.55 1.19 -10.89
N LEU A 47 0.60 0.57 -11.60
CA LEU A 47 -0.42 -0.30 -11.01
C LEU A 47 0.20 -1.54 -10.33
N ALA A 48 1.17 -2.19 -10.98
CA ALA A 48 1.84 -3.35 -10.40
C ALA A 48 2.53 -2.99 -9.07
N THR A 49 3.33 -1.91 -9.05
CA THR A 49 4.01 -1.43 -7.85
C THR A 49 3.03 -1.01 -6.76
N HIS A 50 1.95 -0.30 -7.11
CA HIS A 50 0.89 0.12 -6.19
C HIS A 50 0.14 -1.08 -5.56
N LYS A 51 -0.13 -2.15 -6.31
CA LYS A 51 -0.77 -3.36 -5.78
C LYS A 51 0.10 -4.08 -4.76
N ILE A 52 1.41 -4.22 -5.04
CA ILE A 52 2.37 -4.84 -4.10
C ILE A 52 2.43 -4.03 -2.79
N ALA A 53 2.50 -2.71 -2.91
CA ALA A 53 2.47 -1.81 -1.78
C ALA A 53 1.19 -1.95 -0.93
N THR A 54 0.03 -2.10 -1.57
CA THR A 54 -1.24 -2.35 -0.87
C THR A 54 -1.21 -3.66 -0.07
N VAL A 55 -0.63 -4.73 -0.60
CA VAL A 55 -0.46 -6.00 0.13
C VAL A 55 0.45 -5.82 1.35
N ALA A 56 1.59 -5.15 1.19
CA ALA A 56 2.51 -4.88 2.31
C ALA A 56 1.84 -4.06 3.43
N LEU A 57 1.06 -3.03 3.07
CA LEU A 57 0.26 -2.26 4.03
C LEU A 57 -0.81 -3.12 4.71
N GLY A 58 -1.50 -3.99 3.97
CA GLY A 58 -2.48 -4.92 4.52
C GLY A 58 -1.88 -5.87 5.56
N VAL A 59 -0.71 -6.43 5.27
CA VAL A 59 0.05 -7.27 6.23
C VAL A 59 0.45 -6.45 7.47
N GLY A 60 0.99 -5.24 7.28
CA GLY A 60 1.37 -4.37 8.39
C GLY A 60 0.18 -3.95 9.27
N ALA A 61 -0.94 -3.60 8.65
CA ALA A 61 -2.19 -3.26 9.34
C ALA A 61 -2.74 -4.46 10.12
N THR A 62 -2.72 -5.66 9.53
CA THR A 62 -3.11 -6.91 10.20
C THR A 62 -2.23 -7.17 11.42
N ALA A 63 -0.90 -7.10 11.27
CA ALA A 63 0.04 -7.30 12.38
C ALA A 63 -0.16 -6.29 13.52
N ARG A 64 -0.40 -5.02 13.18
CA ARG A 64 -0.72 -3.97 14.16
C ARG A 64 -2.03 -4.27 14.88
N HIS A 65 -3.09 -4.59 14.14
CA HIS A 65 -4.42 -4.83 14.69
C HIS A 65 -4.43 -6.04 15.63
N LEU A 66 -3.70 -7.10 15.29
CA LEU A 66 -3.48 -8.27 16.14
C LEU A 66 -2.84 -7.92 17.50
N ARG A 67 -2.00 -6.88 17.56
CA ARG A 67 -1.35 -6.42 18.81
C ARG A 67 -2.22 -5.51 19.66
N GLU A 68 -3.17 -4.80 19.06
CA GLU A 68 -4.06 -3.83 19.75
C GLU A 68 -5.24 -4.51 20.49
N GLY A 69 -5.43 -5.82 20.33
CA GLY A 69 -6.25 -6.65 21.23
C GLY A 69 -7.78 -6.54 21.11
N HIS A 70 -8.30 -5.62 20.29
CA HIS A 70 -9.74 -5.39 20.12
C HIS A 70 -10.27 -5.94 18.78
N LEU A 71 -10.05 -7.22 18.50
CA LEU A 71 -10.57 -7.85 17.27
C LEU A 71 -11.92 -8.51 17.53
N ASP A 72 -12.98 -7.97 16.93
CA ASP A 72 -14.25 -8.66 16.81
C ASP A 72 -14.13 -9.77 15.75
N LYS A 73 -14.25 -11.03 16.19
CA LYS A 73 -14.08 -12.21 15.34
C LYS A 73 -15.14 -12.29 14.23
N LEU A 74 -16.36 -11.79 14.47
CA LEU A 74 -17.42 -11.79 13.48
C LEU A 74 -17.09 -10.78 12.37
N ILE A 75 -16.68 -9.57 12.73
CA ILE A 75 -16.27 -8.53 11.77
C ILE A 75 -15.06 -9.03 10.97
N LEU A 76 -14.07 -9.65 11.61
CA LEU A 76 -12.90 -10.19 10.93
C LEU A 76 -13.28 -11.26 9.88
N LEU A 77 -14.15 -12.19 10.26
CA LEU A 77 -14.62 -13.25 9.37
C LEU A 77 -15.40 -12.66 8.19
N LEU A 78 -16.22 -11.64 8.43
CA LEU A 78 -17.00 -10.95 7.41
C LEU A 78 -16.08 -10.24 6.41
N ILE A 79 -15.08 -9.49 6.90
CA ILE A 79 -14.08 -8.81 6.05
C ILE A 79 -13.24 -9.84 5.27
N PHE A 80 -12.83 -10.93 5.91
CA PHE A 80 -12.05 -11.98 5.26
C PHE A 80 -12.82 -12.67 4.14
N LEU A 81 -14.05 -13.12 4.41
CA LEU A 81 -14.90 -13.76 3.39
C LEU A 81 -15.30 -12.81 2.26
N ALA A 82 -15.49 -11.52 2.55
CA ALA A 82 -15.76 -10.52 1.53
C ALA A 82 -14.52 -10.15 0.70
N GLY A 83 -13.31 -10.25 1.27
CA GLY A 83 -12.06 -9.86 0.63
C GLY A 83 -11.36 -10.96 -0.17
N VAL A 84 -11.54 -12.24 0.18
CA VAL A 84 -10.91 -13.40 -0.50
C VAL A 84 -11.35 -13.60 -1.97
N PRO A 85 -12.60 -13.33 -2.39
CA PRO A 85 -13.03 -13.52 -3.78
C PRO A 85 -12.53 -12.47 -4.78
N GLY A 86 -11.95 -11.36 -4.31
CA GLY A 86 -11.48 -10.23 -5.12
C GLY A 86 -10.02 -10.36 -5.55
#